data_AF-A0A932PZN6-F1
#
_entry.id   AF-A0A932PZN6-F1
#
_cell.length_a   1.000
_cell.length_b   1.000
_cell.length_c   1.000
_cell.angle_alpha   90.00
_cell.angle_beta   90.00
_cell.angle_gamma   90.00
#
_symmetry.space_group_name_H-M   'P 1'
#
loop_
_entity.id
_entity.type
_entity.pdbx_description
1 polymer ?
#
loop_
_entity_poly.entity_id
_entity_poly.type
_entity_poly.pdbx_seq_one_letter_code
_entity_poly.pdbx_strand_id
1 'polypeptide(L)'
;MSLYFLAEMTWVEVAELARQTNVALIPTGATEAHGPHLPLSTDVIIAHASCRRAAELLARENIFCAIAPPFNYAVTNFGMPFAGTVTIPEALQTQMVVAVCQSLAAHGFTRIVFSNHHLEPANFSAIKDGARIVNDSDVARVAVPDVRADRWSATLTEEFRAGAR
;
A
#
# COMPACT_ATOMS: atom_id res chain seq x y z
N MET A 1 -21.74 9.22 -0.40
CA MET A 1 -21.00 8.58 -1.50
C MET A 1 -20.63 7.19 -1.08
N SER A 2 -20.79 6.20 -1.94
CA SER A 2 -20.27 4.84 -1.72
C SER A 2 -18.75 4.83 -1.93
N LEU A 3 -18.04 4.18 -1.02
CA LEU A 3 -16.64 3.81 -1.18
C LEU A 3 -16.57 2.41 -1.78
N TYR A 4 -15.58 2.14 -2.63
CA TYR A 4 -15.49 0.89 -3.37
C TYR A 4 -14.39 -0.01 -2.82
N PHE A 5 -14.70 -0.79 -1.79
CA PHE A 5 -13.78 -1.81 -1.26
C PHE A 5 -13.91 -3.08 -2.10
N LEU A 6 -12.88 -3.42 -2.89
CA LEU A 6 -12.92 -4.58 -3.78
C LEU A 6 -13.17 -5.90 -3.01
N ALA A 7 -12.72 -5.98 -1.75
CA ALA A 7 -12.94 -7.15 -0.89
C ALA A 7 -14.42 -7.37 -0.52
N GLU A 8 -15.27 -6.36 -0.68
CA GLU A 8 -16.70 -6.38 -0.34
C GLU A 8 -17.60 -6.44 -1.58
N MET A 9 -16.99 -6.45 -2.77
CA MET A 9 -17.69 -6.43 -4.06
C MET A 9 -17.64 -7.81 -4.72
N THR A 10 -18.72 -8.18 -5.39
CA THR A 10 -18.72 -9.28 -6.35
C THR A 10 -17.91 -8.91 -7.59
N TRP A 11 -17.38 -9.91 -8.31
CA TRP A 11 -16.61 -9.65 -9.54
C TRP A 11 -17.42 -8.89 -10.60
N VAL A 12 -18.75 -9.02 -10.61
CA VAL A 12 -19.66 -8.30 -11.52
C VAL A 12 -19.68 -6.80 -11.19
N GLU A 13 -19.77 -6.45 -9.91
CA GLU A 13 -19.72 -5.06 -9.46
C GLU A 13 -18.35 -4.45 -9.73
N VAL A 14 -17.26 -5.22 -9.59
CA VAL A 14 -15.91 -4.76 -9.93
C VAL A 14 -15.79 -4.48 -11.44
N ALA A 15 -16.35 -5.34 -12.29
CA ALA A 15 -16.36 -5.14 -13.73
C ALA A 15 -17.12 -3.87 -14.15
N GLU A 16 -18.22 -3.54 -13.45
CA GLU A 16 -18.95 -2.30 -13.68
C GLU A 16 -18.15 -1.07 -13.19
N LEU A 17 -17.55 -1.15 -12.00
CA LEU A 17 -16.70 -0.08 -11.47
C LEU A 17 -15.53 0.25 -12.41
N ALA A 18 -14.90 -0.76 -13.01
CA ALA A 18 -13.78 -0.58 -13.95
C ALA A 18 -14.18 0.20 -15.22
N ARG A 19 -15.48 0.31 -15.54
CA ARG A 19 -15.98 1.17 -16.63
C ARG A 19 -16.07 2.64 -16.22
N GLN A 20 -16.07 2.93 -14.92
CA GLN A 20 -16.26 4.26 -14.34
C GLN A 20 -14.94 4.87 -13.85
N THR A 21 -13.98 4.03 -13.44
CA THR A 21 -12.65 4.47 -13.01
C THR A 21 -11.58 3.44 -13.34
N ASN A 22 -10.36 3.94 -13.57
CA ASN A 22 -9.15 3.13 -13.70
C ASN A 22 -8.19 3.31 -12.51
N VAL A 23 -8.64 3.96 -11.42
CA VAL A 23 -7.82 4.25 -10.24
C VAL A 23 -8.00 3.18 -9.16
N ALA A 24 -6.91 2.61 -8.68
CA ALA A 24 -6.90 1.70 -7.53
C ALA A 24 -5.90 2.16 -6.45
N LEU A 25 -6.34 2.16 -5.21
CA LEU A 25 -5.52 2.38 -4.02
C LEU A 25 -5.24 1.02 -3.38
N ILE A 26 -3.96 0.71 -3.12
CA ILE A 26 -3.53 -0.52 -2.45
C ILE A 26 -3.05 -0.15 -1.04
N PRO A 27 -3.83 -0.45 0.01
CA PRO A 27 -3.35 -0.31 1.38
C PRO A 27 -2.17 -1.26 1.60
N THR A 28 -1.06 -0.75 2.12
CA THR A 28 0.16 -1.55 2.30
C THR A 28 0.73 -1.32 3.69
N GLY A 29 0.83 -2.39 4.47
CA GLY A 29 1.40 -2.37 5.81
C GLY A 29 2.19 -3.65 6.08
N ALA A 30 2.37 -3.98 7.35
CA ALA A 30 3.03 -5.19 7.81
C ALA A 30 2.26 -5.84 8.97
N THR A 31 2.67 -7.06 9.28
CA THR A 31 2.32 -7.75 10.52
C THR A 31 3.52 -7.69 11.44
N GLU A 32 3.55 -6.71 12.35
CA GLU A 32 4.71 -6.39 13.18
C GLU A 32 4.36 -5.86 14.59
N ALA A 33 5.31 -5.91 15.51
CA ALA A 33 5.09 -5.44 16.87
C ALA A 33 5.09 -3.90 16.98
N HIS A 34 4.04 -3.35 17.61
CA HIS A 34 3.95 -1.92 17.97
C HIS A 34 3.87 -1.71 19.50
N GLY A 35 4.79 -2.38 20.21
CA GLY A 35 4.81 -2.37 21.68
C GLY A 35 3.67 -3.20 22.30
N PRO A 36 3.52 -3.17 23.64
CA PRO A 36 2.63 -4.08 24.36
C PRO A 36 1.14 -3.72 24.30
N HIS A 37 0.77 -2.63 23.63
CA HIS A 37 -0.55 -2.01 23.73
C HIS A 37 -1.29 -1.91 22.37
N LEU A 38 -0.60 -2.20 21.27
CA LEU A 38 -1.17 -2.13 19.92
C LEU A 38 -1.15 -3.50 19.23
N PRO A 39 -2.11 -3.76 18.33
CA PRO A 39 -2.16 -5.02 17.58
C PRO A 39 -1.04 -5.10 16.54
N LEU A 40 -0.74 -6.33 16.11
CA LEU A 40 0.27 -6.59 15.08
C LEU A 40 -0.07 -6.02 13.70
N SER A 41 -1.34 -5.70 13.47
CA SER A 41 -1.85 -5.19 12.19
C SER A 41 -1.92 -3.66 12.13
N THR A 42 -1.22 -2.95 13.04
CA THR A 42 -1.35 -1.48 13.17
C THR A 42 -1.07 -0.77 11.86
N ASP A 43 0.00 -1.13 11.15
CA ASP A 43 0.32 -0.57 9.83
C ASP A 43 -0.78 -0.77 8.80
N VAL A 44 -1.36 -1.98 8.75
CA VAL A 44 -2.46 -2.30 7.83
C VAL A 44 -3.70 -1.47 8.15
N ILE A 45 -4.04 -1.31 9.44
CA ILE A 45 -5.16 -0.50 9.90
C ILE A 45 -4.97 0.96 9.46
N ILE A 46 -3.78 1.51 9.66
CA ILE A 46 -3.45 2.89 9.27
C ILE A 46 -3.54 3.03 7.75
N ALA A 47 -2.95 2.10 6.98
CA ALA A 47 -3.00 2.12 5.52
C ALA A 47 -4.43 2.07 4.98
N HIS A 48 -5.28 1.23 5.57
CA HIS A 48 -6.68 1.14 5.17
C HIS A 48 -7.44 2.43 5.47
N ALA A 49 -7.20 3.03 6.64
CA ALA A 49 -7.79 4.31 7.02
C ALA A 49 -7.34 5.47 6.09
N SER A 50 -6.05 5.49 5.70
CA SER A 50 -5.51 6.45 4.73
C SER A 50 -6.15 6.31 3.36
N CYS A 51 -6.26 5.08 2.82
CA CYS A 51 -6.95 4.82 1.55
C CYS A 51 -8.42 5.24 1.60
N ARG A 52 -9.13 4.91 2.68
CA ARG A 52 -10.52 5.35 2.89
C ARG A 52 -10.63 6.88 2.84
N ARG A 53 -9.75 7.57 3.57
CA ARG A 53 -9.77 9.03 3.63
C ARG A 53 -9.44 9.67 2.28
N ALA A 54 -8.46 9.12 1.55
CA ALA A 54 -8.11 9.56 0.21
C ALA A 54 -9.28 9.38 -0.77
N ALA A 55 -9.94 8.22 -0.75
CA ALA A 55 -11.12 7.95 -1.58
C ALA A 55 -12.28 8.92 -1.28
N GLU A 56 -12.56 9.22 -0.01
CA GLU A 56 -13.57 10.22 0.36
C GLU A 56 -13.25 11.63 -0.17
N LEU A 57 -11.97 12.01 -0.18
CA LEU A 57 -11.52 13.31 -0.69
C LEU A 57 -11.63 13.37 -2.21
N LEU A 58 -11.10 12.36 -2.90
CA LEU A 58 -11.19 12.24 -4.36
C LEU A 58 -12.63 12.24 -4.85
N ALA A 59 -13.51 11.55 -4.13
CA ALA A 59 -14.91 11.48 -4.49
C ALA A 59 -15.57 12.88 -4.45
N ARG A 60 -15.19 13.77 -3.51
CA ARG A 60 -15.69 15.17 -3.50
C ARG A 60 -15.29 15.96 -4.74
N GLU A 61 -14.25 15.52 -5.43
CA GLU A 61 -13.78 16.07 -6.71
C GLU A 61 -14.30 15.27 -7.92
N ASN A 62 -15.28 14.37 -7.71
CA ASN A 62 -15.82 13.44 -8.72
C ASN A 62 -14.78 12.48 -9.31
N ILE A 63 -13.73 12.16 -8.54
CA ILE A 63 -12.75 11.14 -8.88
C ILE A 63 -13.07 9.89 -8.06
N PHE A 64 -13.52 8.83 -8.72
CA PHE A 64 -13.77 7.54 -8.07
C PHE A 64 -12.51 6.67 -8.10
N CYS A 65 -12.33 5.83 -7.09
CA CYS A 65 -11.25 4.85 -7.05
C CYS A 65 -11.70 3.59 -6.31
N ALA A 66 -11.09 2.46 -6.68
CA ALA A 66 -11.18 1.21 -5.94
C ALA A 66 -10.18 1.20 -4.78
N ILE A 67 -10.56 0.60 -3.65
CA ILE A 67 -9.63 0.24 -2.57
C ILE A 67 -9.45 -1.28 -2.65
N ALA A 68 -8.24 -1.70 -3.02
CA ALA A 68 -7.88 -3.11 -3.15
C ALA A 68 -7.69 -3.78 -1.78
N PRO A 69 -7.73 -5.13 -1.72
CA PRO A 69 -7.32 -5.85 -0.51
C PRO A 69 -5.89 -5.46 -0.10
N PRO A 70 -5.62 -5.38 1.22
CA PRO A 70 -4.34 -4.87 1.70
C PRO A 70 -3.20 -5.87 1.52
N PHE A 71 -1.99 -5.34 1.39
CA PHE A 71 -0.77 -6.12 1.64
C PHE A 71 -0.58 -6.19 3.16
N ASN A 72 -0.81 -7.38 3.72
CA ASN A 72 -0.73 -7.63 5.17
C ASN A 72 0.68 -8.06 5.64
N TYR A 73 1.52 -8.50 4.71
CA TYR A 73 2.88 -8.96 4.95
C TYR A 73 3.85 -8.16 4.10
N ALA A 74 5.01 -7.86 4.67
CA ALA A 74 6.03 -7.03 4.07
C ALA A 74 7.42 -7.45 4.57
N VAL A 75 8.45 -6.76 4.10
CA VAL A 75 9.81 -6.93 4.60
C VAL A 75 9.88 -6.29 5.99
N THR A 76 10.00 -7.11 7.03
CA THR A 76 9.93 -6.69 8.44
C THR A 76 11.06 -7.33 9.23
N ASN A 77 12.30 -7.10 8.82
CA ASN A 77 13.45 -7.74 9.46
C ASN A 77 13.70 -7.19 10.87
N PHE A 78 13.46 -5.90 11.09
CA PHE A 78 13.70 -5.27 12.39
C PHE A 78 12.70 -5.75 13.46
N GLY A 79 11.50 -6.16 13.06
CA GLY A 79 10.47 -6.67 13.97
C GLY A 79 10.64 -8.15 14.34
N MET A 80 11.52 -8.91 13.69
CA MET A 80 11.67 -10.36 13.88
C MET A 80 11.98 -10.82 15.32
N PRO A 81 12.70 -10.05 16.16
CA PRO A 81 12.89 -10.42 17.56
C PRO A 81 11.58 -10.44 18.39
N PHE A 82 10.49 -9.85 17.90
CA PHE A 82 9.20 -9.78 18.60
C PHE A 82 8.23 -10.86 18.10
N ALA A 83 7.59 -11.56 19.05
CA ALA A 83 6.68 -12.66 18.74
C ALA A 83 5.48 -12.19 17.90
N GLY A 84 5.19 -12.92 16.83
CA GLY A 84 4.07 -12.66 15.92
C GLY A 84 4.43 -11.81 14.70
N THR A 85 5.62 -11.20 14.65
CA THR A 85 6.11 -10.56 13.42
C THR A 85 6.26 -11.59 12.30
N VAL A 86 5.81 -11.23 11.09
CA VAL A 86 5.96 -12.04 9.89
C VAL A 86 6.66 -11.23 8.81
N THR A 87 7.90 -11.60 8.50
CA THR A 87 8.69 -10.98 7.41
C THR A 87 8.64 -11.85 6.15
N ILE A 88 8.61 -11.21 4.98
CA ILE A 88 8.82 -11.85 3.67
C ILE A 88 10.12 -11.36 3.02
N PRO A 89 10.73 -12.15 2.12
CA PRO A 89 11.89 -11.71 1.37
C PRO A 89 11.62 -10.48 0.50
N GLU A 90 12.59 -9.57 0.38
CA GLU A 90 12.50 -8.37 -0.48
C GLU A 90 12.13 -8.73 -1.93
N ALA A 91 12.76 -9.77 -2.49
CA ALA A 91 12.46 -10.24 -3.84
C ALA A 91 10.99 -10.65 -4.01
N LEU A 92 10.39 -11.26 -2.97
CA LEU A 92 8.99 -11.63 -2.99
C LEU A 92 8.10 -10.38 -2.92
N GLN A 93 8.43 -9.40 -2.08
CA GLN A 93 7.69 -8.13 -2.01
C GLN A 93 7.66 -7.43 -3.37
N THR A 94 8.81 -7.32 -4.04
CA THR A 94 8.91 -6.78 -5.40
C THR A 94 8.03 -7.55 -6.39
N GLN A 95 8.09 -8.89 -6.36
CA GLN A 95 7.30 -9.76 -7.25
C GLN A 95 5.79 -9.64 -7.00
N MET A 96 5.35 -9.54 -5.75
CA MET A 96 3.95 -9.34 -5.41
C MET A 96 3.43 -8.01 -5.95
N VAL A 97 4.19 -6.92 -5.81
CA VAL A 97 3.84 -5.61 -6.36
C VAL A 97 3.63 -5.71 -7.88
N VAL A 98 4.56 -6.34 -8.60
CA VAL A 98 4.45 -6.53 -10.05
C VAL A 98 3.21 -7.35 -10.42
N ALA A 99 3.04 -8.53 -9.80
CA ALA A 99 1.95 -9.45 -10.12
C ALA A 99 0.56 -8.86 -9.84
N VAL A 100 0.41 -8.18 -8.70
CA VAL A 100 -0.86 -7.54 -8.32
C VAL A 100 -1.18 -6.37 -9.25
N CYS A 101 -0.20 -5.52 -9.58
CA CYS A 101 -0.43 -4.41 -10.50
C CYS A 101 -0.83 -4.90 -11.90
N GLN A 102 -0.15 -5.92 -12.43
CA GLN A 102 -0.49 -6.50 -13.73
C GLN A 102 -1.90 -7.09 -13.75
N SER A 103 -2.29 -7.78 -12.67
CA SER A 103 -3.63 -8.37 -12.53
C SER A 103 -4.71 -7.29 -12.46
N LEU A 104 -4.51 -6.24 -11.66
CA LEU A 104 -5.43 -5.10 -11.57
C LEU A 104 -5.55 -4.37 -12.91
N ALA A 105 -4.44 -4.16 -13.61
CA ALA A 105 -4.42 -3.53 -14.93
C ALA A 105 -5.17 -4.34 -15.98
N ALA A 106 -5.06 -5.67 -15.95
CA ALA A 106 -5.82 -6.57 -16.82
C ALA A 106 -7.35 -6.46 -16.62
N HIS A 107 -7.78 -5.95 -15.46
CA HIS A 107 -9.19 -5.68 -15.15
C HIS A 107 -9.58 -4.19 -15.32
N GLY A 108 -8.71 -3.34 -15.87
CA GLY A 108 -9.00 -1.94 -16.19
C GLY A 108 -8.46 -0.91 -15.20
N PHE A 109 -7.86 -1.33 -14.07
CA PHE A 109 -7.27 -0.42 -13.08
C PHE A 109 -5.81 -0.10 -13.43
N THR A 110 -5.60 0.89 -14.30
CA THR A 110 -4.28 1.24 -14.84
C THR A 110 -3.57 2.40 -14.12
N ARG A 111 -4.21 3.03 -13.12
CA ARG A 111 -3.61 4.05 -12.25
C ARG A 111 -3.60 3.55 -10.82
N ILE A 112 -2.46 3.07 -10.34
CA ILE A 112 -2.36 2.35 -9.08
C ILE A 112 -1.53 3.16 -8.08
N VAL A 113 -2.01 3.29 -6.85
CA VAL A 113 -1.30 4.01 -5.79
C VAL A 113 -1.14 3.11 -4.56
N PHE A 114 0.09 2.90 -4.13
CA PHE A 114 0.39 2.19 -2.89
C PHE A 114 0.33 3.16 -1.71
N SER A 115 -0.55 2.93 -0.74
CA SER A 115 -0.55 3.67 0.53
C SER A 115 0.26 2.88 1.56
N ASN A 116 1.59 3.03 1.52
CA ASN A 116 2.51 2.31 2.39
C ASN A 116 2.67 2.98 3.75
N HIS A 117 2.41 2.23 4.83
CA HIS A 117 2.59 2.67 6.21
C HIS A 117 3.60 1.83 7.01
N HIS A 118 4.22 0.82 6.38
CA HIS A 118 5.37 0.12 6.95
C HIS A 118 6.69 0.70 6.39
N LEU A 119 7.47 1.36 7.23
CA LEU A 119 8.55 2.26 6.78
C LEU A 119 9.94 1.64 6.73
N GLU A 120 10.07 0.33 6.98
CA GLU A 120 11.36 -0.36 6.86
C GLU A 120 12.00 -0.07 5.49
N PRO A 121 13.26 0.40 5.42
CA PRO A 121 13.87 0.85 4.17
C PRO A 121 13.88 -0.22 3.08
N ALA A 122 14.13 -1.48 3.45
CA ALA A 122 14.11 -2.63 2.55
C ALA A 122 12.72 -2.87 1.96
N ASN A 123 11.66 -2.80 2.77
CA ASN A 123 10.28 -2.88 2.27
C ASN A 123 9.98 -1.75 1.28
N PHE A 124 10.33 -0.52 1.64
CA PHE A 124 10.02 0.63 0.82
C PHE A 124 10.80 0.62 -0.52
N SER A 125 12.05 0.16 -0.51
CA SER A 125 12.83 -0.07 -1.73
C SER A 125 12.17 -1.14 -2.60
N ALA A 126 11.79 -2.29 -2.04
CA ALA A 126 11.15 -3.37 -2.78
C ALA A 126 9.83 -2.94 -3.44
N ILE A 127 9.00 -2.16 -2.74
CA ILE A 127 7.76 -1.61 -3.32
C ILE A 127 8.08 -0.67 -4.49
N LYS A 128 9.07 0.22 -4.34
CA LYS A 128 9.47 1.15 -5.40
C LYS A 128 10.09 0.45 -6.59
N ASP A 129 10.86 -0.62 -6.39
CA ASP A 129 11.40 -1.44 -7.46
C ASP A 129 10.30 -2.16 -8.23
N GLY A 130 9.31 -2.73 -7.54
CA GLY A 130 8.14 -3.33 -8.18
C GLY A 130 7.35 -2.31 -8.99
N ALA A 131 7.10 -1.12 -8.41
CA ALA A 131 6.43 -0.03 -9.10
C ALA A 131 7.19 0.44 -10.35
N ARG A 132 8.52 0.56 -10.28
CA ARG A 132 9.38 0.89 -11.41
C ARG A 132 9.27 -0.14 -12.53
N ILE A 133 9.37 -1.44 -12.21
CA ILE A 133 9.22 -2.52 -13.20
C ILE A 133 7.87 -2.42 -13.93
N VAL A 134 6.78 -2.17 -13.21
CA VAL A 134 5.45 -2.00 -13.83
C VAL A 134 5.41 -0.76 -14.71
N ASN A 135 5.92 0.37 -14.22
CA ASN A 135 5.96 1.63 -14.97
C ASN A 135 6.78 1.50 -16.27
N ASP A 136 7.92 0.78 -16.23
CA ASP A 136 8.79 0.52 -17.38
C ASP A 136 8.15 -0.42 -18.41
N SER A 137 7.17 -1.23 -17.99
CA SER A 137 6.42 -2.14 -18.86
C SER A 137 5.22 -1.51 -19.59
N ASP A 138 4.89 -0.25 -19.27
CA ASP A 138 3.72 0.50 -19.77
C ASP A 138 2.34 -0.16 -19.55
N VAL A 139 2.25 -1.22 -18.74
CA VAL A 139 0.98 -1.90 -18.40
C VAL A 139 0.09 -1.05 -17.48
N ALA A 140 0.70 -0.29 -16.57
CA ALA A 140 0.01 0.62 -15.65
C ALA A 140 0.94 1.76 -15.23
N ARG A 141 0.37 2.81 -14.63
CA ARG A 141 1.10 3.86 -13.93
C ARG A 141 0.95 3.65 -12.43
N VAL A 142 2.07 3.40 -11.75
CA VAL A 142 2.13 3.09 -10.32
C VAL A 142 2.84 4.21 -9.58
N ALA A 143 2.19 4.74 -8.53
CA ALA A 143 2.75 5.73 -7.62
C ALA A 143 2.91 5.14 -6.20
N VAL A 144 4.00 5.51 -5.54
CA VAL A 144 4.31 5.10 -4.17
C VAL A 144 4.71 6.37 -3.39
N PRO A 145 3.74 7.08 -2.77
CA PRO A 145 4.03 8.28 -1.99
C PRO A 145 5.00 7.99 -0.84
N ASP A 146 6.07 8.79 -0.74
CA ASP A 146 7.03 8.70 0.38
C ASP A 146 6.57 9.58 1.54
N VAL A 147 5.89 8.99 2.51
CA VAL A 147 5.43 9.69 3.72
C VAL A 147 6.56 9.92 4.73
N ARG A 148 7.75 9.34 4.53
CA ARG A 148 8.93 9.57 5.40
C ARG A 148 9.52 10.96 5.17
N ALA A 149 9.26 11.55 3.99
CA ALA A 149 9.75 12.87 3.61
C ALA A 149 8.88 14.02 4.13
N ASP A 150 7.92 13.77 5.03
CA ASP A 150 7.10 14.84 5.61
C ASP A 150 7.98 15.80 6.43
N ARG A 151 7.58 17.07 6.49
CA ARG A 151 8.31 18.17 7.16
C ARG A 151 8.66 17.86 8.62
N TRP A 152 7.90 16.96 9.24
CA TRP A 152 8.07 16.54 10.63
C TRP A 152 9.17 15.50 10.83
N SER A 153 9.61 14.80 9.78
CA SER A 153 10.75 13.87 9.86
C SER A 153 12.03 14.56 10.37
N ALA A 154 12.20 15.84 10.06
CA ALA A 154 13.29 16.68 10.56
C ALA A 154 13.26 16.90 12.08
N THR A 155 12.10 16.69 12.73
CA THR A 155 11.91 16.85 14.18
C THR A 155 12.14 15.56 14.97
N LEU A 156 12.32 14.42 14.31
CA LEU A 156 12.54 13.12 14.97
C LEU A 156 13.97 13.00 15.54
N THR A 157 14.14 12.19 16.59
CA THR A 157 15.46 11.86 17.16
C THR A 157 16.25 10.93 16.23
N GLU A 158 17.55 10.75 16.48
CA GLU A 158 18.43 9.94 15.62
C GLU A 158 17.96 8.48 15.49
N GLU A 159 17.46 7.91 16.58
CA GLU A 159 16.90 6.56 16.64
C GLU A 159 15.69 6.41 15.72
N PHE A 160 14.79 7.40 15.72
CA PHE A 160 13.62 7.40 14.82
C PHE A 160 14.00 7.72 13.37
N ARG A 161 15.04 8.52 13.14
CA ARG A 161 15.56 8.77 11.78
C ARG A 161 16.22 7.54 11.17
N ALA A 162 16.87 6.70 11.97
CA ALA A 162 17.49 5.46 11.50
C ALA A 162 16.44 4.47 10.95
N GLY A 163 15.22 4.46 11.51
CA GLY A 163 14.09 3.70 10.96
C GLY A 163 13.40 4.35 9.76
N ALA A 164 13.68 5.63 9.47
CA ALA A 164 13.04 6.41 8.41
C ALA A 164 13.92 6.65 7.17
N ARG A 165 15.20 6.28 7.19
CA ARG A 165 16.15 6.45 6.07
C ARG A 165 16.27 5.18 5.26
#